data_AF-A0A348AJG0-F1
#
_entry.id   AF-A0A348AJG0-F1
#
_cell.length_a   1.000
_cell.length_b   1.000
_cell.length_c   1.000
_cell.angle_alpha   90.00
_cell.angle_beta   90.00
_cell.angle_gamma   90.00
#
_symmetry.space_group_name_H-M   'P 1'
#
loop_
_entity.id
_entity.type
_entity.pdbx_description
1 polymer ?
#
loop_
_entity_poly.entity_id
_entity_poly.type
_entity_poly.pdbx_seq_one_letter_code
_entity_poly.pdbx_strand_id
1 'polypeptide(L)'
;MCKKGDNVNLGDTDSGRSKAVAVALTIVGTQRDVLGEENRIELFTLGHYYYTKGIHYITYQETEISGMEGATTLLQVDPDQVILVRSGSIEQRQVFSPGQWTYSDYLTAQGIFKMNVLTTGLDIGVTGDGAGLPQIRIDYELEIGGQWQSKNTLSVTIQGDKSNGH
;
A
#
# COMPACT_ATOMS: atom_id res chain seq x y z
N MET A 1 -56.78 5.68 -31.64
CA MET A 1 -56.60 6.02 -30.21
C MET A 1 -55.22 5.56 -29.77
N CYS A 2 -54.42 6.45 -29.21
CA CYS A 2 -53.22 6.15 -28.40
C CYS A 2 -53.55 5.17 -27.25
N LYS A 3 -52.64 4.39 -26.64
CA LYS A 3 -51.35 4.79 -26.01
C LYS A 3 -50.40 3.58 -25.78
N LYS A 4 -49.10 3.91 -25.87
CA LYS A 4 -47.91 3.50 -25.10
C LYS A 4 -47.93 2.20 -24.27
N GLY A 5 -46.96 1.35 -24.56
CA GLY A 5 -46.20 0.59 -23.57
C GLY A 5 -44.71 0.82 -23.84
N ASP A 6 -44.12 1.73 -23.07
CA ASP A 6 -42.67 1.93 -22.99
C ASP A 6 -42.07 0.66 -22.36
N ASN A 7 -41.10 0.00 -23.00
CA ASN A 7 -40.17 -0.80 -22.22
C ASN A 7 -38.73 -0.52 -22.65
N VAL A 8 -38.01 -0.07 -21.64
CA VAL A 8 -36.72 0.56 -21.63
C VAL A 8 -35.62 -0.40 -22.07
N ASN A 9 -34.75 0.12 -22.92
CA ASN A 9 -33.45 -0.46 -23.23
C ASN A 9 -32.63 -0.48 -21.92
N LEU A 10 -32.40 -1.66 -21.36
CA LEU A 10 -31.47 -1.84 -20.25
C LEU A 10 -30.06 -1.76 -20.84
N GLY A 11 -29.62 -0.52 -21.04
CA GLY A 11 -28.26 -0.20 -21.41
C GLY A 11 -27.29 -0.64 -20.33
N ASP A 12 -26.19 -1.20 -20.82
CA ASP A 12 -25.02 -1.65 -20.08
C ASP A 12 -24.56 -0.63 -19.04
N THR A 13 -24.50 -1.05 -17.77
CA THR A 13 -23.70 -0.37 -16.74
C THR A 13 -22.34 -1.03 -16.65
N ASP A 14 -21.44 -0.69 -17.56
CA ASP A 14 -20.01 -0.89 -17.39
C ASP A 14 -19.50 0.12 -16.36
N SER A 15 -19.30 -0.34 -15.13
CA SER A 15 -18.78 0.47 -14.03
C SER A 15 -17.33 0.85 -14.33
N GLY A 16 -17.06 2.14 -14.56
CA GLY A 16 -15.77 2.71 -14.94
C GLY A 16 -14.61 2.49 -13.95
N ARG A 17 -14.15 1.24 -13.80
CA ARG A 17 -12.86 0.90 -13.22
C ARG A 17 -11.78 1.16 -14.27
N SER A 18 -10.89 2.09 -13.97
CA SER A 18 -9.57 2.15 -14.62
C SER A 18 -8.91 0.78 -14.55
N LYS A 19 -8.54 0.23 -15.71
CA LYS A 19 -7.87 -1.08 -15.82
C LYS A 19 -6.55 -1.06 -15.04
N ALA A 20 -6.32 -2.09 -14.22
CA ALA A 20 -5.05 -2.26 -13.53
C ALA A 20 -3.95 -2.66 -14.52
N VAL A 21 -2.74 -2.13 -14.31
CA VAL A 21 -1.54 -2.40 -15.12
C VAL A 21 -0.48 -3.08 -14.26
N ALA A 22 0.30 -3.98 -14.85
CA ALA A 22 1.43 -4.59 -14.17
C ALA A 22 2.56 -3.57 -13.98
N VAL A 23 3.22 -3.63 -12.82
CA VAL A 23 4.32 -2.73 -12.45
C VAL A 23 5.41 -3.52 -11.72
N ALA A 24 6.65 -3.04 -11.84
CA ALA A 24 7.74 -3.46 -10.98
C ALA A 24 7.78 -2.59 -9.73
N LEU A 25 7.99 -3.20 -8.57
CA LEU A 25 8.04 -2.54 -7.28
C LEU A 25 9.40 -2.77 -6.63
N THR A 26 9.96 -1.71 -6.07
CA THR A 26 11.07 -1.77 -5.13
C THR A 26 10.58 -1.24 -3.79
N ILE A 27 10.55 -2.13 -2.80
CA ILE A 27 10.14 -1.83 -1.43
C ILE A 27 11.38 -1.93 -0.54
N VAL A 28 11.72 -0.84 0.14
CA VAL A 28 12.85 -0.80 1.07
C VAL A 28 12.32 -0.42 2.45
N GLY A 29 12.46 -1.33 3.40
CA GLY A 29 12.17 -1.08 4.81
C GLY A 29 13.48 -0.95 5.58
N THR A 30 13.64 0.13 6.34
CA THR A 30 14.66 0.23 7.38
C THR A 30 13.99 0.30 8.74
N GLN A 31 14.56 -0.40 9.71
CA GLN A 31 14.10 -0.44 11.09
C GLN A 31 15.30 -0.21 11.99
N ARG A 32 15.18 0.76 12.90
CA ARG A 32 16.12 0.98 13.99
C ARG A 32 15.46 0.69 15.33
N ASP A 33 15.97 -0.30 16.04
CA ASP A 33 15.35 -0.81 17.27
C ASP A 33 15.75 -0.02 18.54
N VAL A 34 15.36 -0.55 19.70
CA VAL A 34 15.65 0.01 21.04
C VAL A 34 17.13 0.04 21.39
N LEU A 35 17.94 -0.87 20.83
CA LEU A 35 19.39 -0.91 21.02
C LEU A 35 20.11 0.01 20.02
N GLY A 36 19.35 0.55 19.05
CA GLY A 36 19.85 1.39 17.98
C GLY A 36 20.44 0.59 16.83
N GLU A 37 20.24 -0.73 16.79
CA GLU A 37 20.63 -1.60 15.69
C GLU A 37 19.73 -1.33 14.49
N GLU A 38 20.33 -1.25 13.30
CA GLU A 38 19.60 -0.99 12.05
C GLU A 38 19.52 -2.26 11.22
N ASN A 39 18.29 -2.65 10.88
CA ASN A 39 17.99 -3.70 9.91
C ASN A 39 17.40 -3.09 8.65
N ARG A 40 17.79 -3.61 7.48
CA ARG A 40 17.32 -3.16 6.17
C ARG A 40 16.86 -4.34 5.34
N ILE A 41 15.63 -4.28 4.87
CA ILE A 41 15.01 -5.28 4.00
C ILE A 41 14.71 -4.62 2.65
N GLU A 42 15.07 -5.31 1.57
CA GLU A 42 14.75 -4.88 0.21
C GLU A 42 13.98 -5.97 -0.51
N LEU A 43 12.79 -5.63 -0.99
CA LEU A 43 11.93 -6.50 -1.77
C LEU A 43 11.77 -5.93 -3.17
N PHE A 44 12.16 -6.73 -4.17
CA PHE A 44 11.85 -6.51 -5.57
C PHE A 44 10.75 -7.48 -5.97
N THR A 45 9.61 -6.95 -6.40
CA THR A 45 8.45 -7.78 -6.73
C THR A 45 7.64 -7.17 -7.85
N LEU A 46 6.80 -7.98 -8.49
CA LEU A 46 5.79 -7.50 -9.42
C LEU A 46 4.52 -7.20 -8.65
N GLY A 47 3.82 -6.17 -9.10
CA GLY A 47 2.54 -5.77 -8.56
C GLY A 47 1.60 -5.29 -9.64
N HIS A 48 0.45 -4.80 -9.20
CA HIS A 48 -0.51 -4.12 -10.04
C HIS A 48 -0.75 -2.72 -9.53
N TYR A 49 -0.92 -1.80 -10.47
CA TYR A 49 -1.21 -0.41 -10.22
C TYR A 49 -2.50 -0.01 -10.92
N TYR A 50 -3.32 0.81 -10.26
CA TYR A 50 -4.37 1.58 -10.92
C TYR A 50 -4.60 2.90 -10.20
N TYR A 51 -5.18 3.85 -10.92
CA TYR A 51 -5.50 5.17 -10.40
C TYR A 51 -6.97 5.48 -10.64
N THR A 52 -7.70 5.76 -9.57
CA THR A 52 -9.12 6.12 -9.67
C THR A 52 -9.52 7.10 -8.58
N LYS A 53 -10.40 8.05 -8.93
CA LYS A 53 -10.95 9.05 -8.00
C LYS A 53 -9.92 9.84 -7.19
N GLY A 54 -8.75 10.13 -7.77
CA GLY A 54 -7.70 10.88 -7.08
C GLY A 54 -6.71 10.03 -6.28
N ILE A 55 -6.93 8.71 -6.22
CA ILE A 55 -6.21 7.78 -5.33
C ILE A 55 -5.41 6.80 -6.16
N HIS A 56 -4.14 6.61 -5.79
CA HIS A 56 -3.31 5.55 -6.35
C HIS A 56 -3.49 4.26 -5.55
N TYR A 57 -3.62 3.15 -6.25
CA TYR A 57 -3.73 1.82 -5.66
C TYR A 57 -2.61 0.93 -6.16
N ILE A 58 -1.86 0.33 -5.24
CA ILE A 58 -0.74 -0.57 -5.52
C ILE A 58 -0.98 -1.87 -4.77
N THR A 59 -1.02 -3.00 -5.47
CA THR A 59 -1.18 -4.33 -4.87
C THR A 59 -0.02 -5.24 -5.21
N TYR A 60 0.51 -5.96 -4.24
CA TYR A 60 1.59 -6.92 -4.44
C TYR A 60 1.54 -8.06 -3.40
N GLN A 61 2.19 -9.17 -3.73
CA GLN A 61 2.36 -10.29 -2.81
C GLN A 61 3.66 -10.12 -2.01
N GLU A 62 3.55 -10.28 -0.70
CA GLU A 62 4.69 -10.37 0.19
C GLU A 62 5.39 -11.73 0.02
N THR A 63 6.70 -11.76 0.22
CA THR A 63 7.53 -12.96 0.06
C THR A 63 8.27 -13.29 1.34
N GLU A 64 8.94 -14.44 1.39
CA GLU A 64 9.78 -14.84 2.52
C GLU A 64 10.86 -13.79 2.86
N ILE A 65 11.37 -13.03 1.87
CA ILE A 65 12.36 -11.96 2.07
C ILE A 65 11.84 -10.91 3.07
N SER A 66 10.54 -10.61 3.01
CA SER A 66 9.89 -9.66 3.91
C SER A 66 9.47 -10.28 5.26
N GLY A 67 9.59 -11.61 5.40
CA GLY A 67 9.06 -12.37 6.54
C GLY A 67 7.53 -12.46 6.59
N MET A 68 6.84 -12.01 5.53
CA MET A 68 5.37 -11.88 5.47
C MET A 68 4.76 -12.73 4.35
N GLU A 69 5.42 -13.82 3.96
CA GLU A 69 4.95 -14.72 2.89
C GLU A 69 3.49 -15.14 3.11
N GLY A 70 2.73 -15.17 2.02
CA GLY A 70 1.31 -15.52 2.02
C GLY A 70 0.37 -14.35 2.33
N ALA A 71 0.91 -13.16 2.61
CA ALA A 71 0.14 -11.93 2.68
C ALA A 71 0.13 -11.21 1.33
N THR A 72 -0.99 -10.57 1.01
CA THR A 72 -1.10 -9.60 -0.07
C THR A 72 -1.24 -8.21 0.54
N THR A 73 -0.42 -7.28 0.08
CA THR A 73 -0.44 -5.89 0.52
C THR A 73 -1.12 -5.01 -0.53
N LEU A 74 -2.07 -4.19 -0.10
CA LEU A 74 -2.67 -3.09 -0.85
C LEU A 74 -2.25 -1.76 -0.19
N LEU A 75 -1.66 -0.87 -0.98
CA LEU A 75 -1.45 0.53 -0.63
C LEU A 75 -2.51 1.38 -1.33
N GLN A 76 -3.21 2.20 -0.55
CA GLN A 76 -4.04 3.30 -1.04
C GLN A 76 -3.31 4.58 -0.71
N VAL A 77 -3.01 5.38 -1.73
CA VAL A 77 -2.16 6.55 -1.61
C VAL A 77 -2.96 7.76 -2.04
N ASP A 78 -3.34 8.54 -1.04
CA ASP A 78 -3.97 9.85 -1.17
C ASP A 78 -2.90 10.94 -0.99
N PRO A 79 -3.16 12.20 -1.37
CA PRO A 79 -2.20 13.29 -1.16
C PRO A 79 -1.77 13.49 0.31
N ASP A 80 -2.66 13.19 1.26
CA ASP A 80 -2.46 13.49 2.69
C ASP A 80 -2.15 12.27 3.56
N GLN A 81 -2.34 11.06 3.03
CA GLN A 81 -2.21 9.82 3.79
C GLN A 81 -1.93 8.59 2.92
N VAL A 82 -1.39 7.55 3.54
CA VAL A 82 -1.29 6.21 2.95
C VAL A 82 -2.01 5.21 3.83
N ILE A 83 -2.87 4.38 3.24
CA ILE A 83 -3.48 3.25 3.93
C ILE A 83 -2.85 1.97 3.41
N LEU A 84 -2.26 1.20 4.32
CA LEU A 84 -1.77 -0.14 4.07
C LEU A 84 -2.80 -1.14 4.57
N VAL A 85 -3.22 -2.04 3.68
CA VAL A 85 -4.07 -3.19 4.01
C VAL A 85 -3.32 -4.46 3.67
N ARG A 86 -3.18 -5.35 4.65
CA ARG A 86 -2.68 -6.72 4.46
C ARG A 86 -3.82 -7.70 4.66
N SER A 87 -3.86 -8.72 3.82
CA SER A 87 -4.77 -9.85 3.92
C SER A 87 -4.06 -11.15 3.58
N GLY A 88 -4.46 -12.27 4.19
CA GLY A 88 -3.89 -13.60 3.98
C GLY A 88 -3.27 -14.15 5.25
N SER A 89 -1.98 -14.50 5.22
CA SER A 89 -1.25 -14.99 6.40
C SER A 89 -1.13 -13.95 7.52
N ILE A 90 -1.23 -12.67 7.16
CA ILE A 90 -1.30 -11.51 8.04
C ILE A 90 -2.52 -10.67 7.65
N GLU A 91 -3.31 -10.28 8.64
CA GLU A 91 -4.39 -9.30 8.48
C GLU A 91 -4.02 -8.02 9.22
N GLN A 92 -4.06 -6.89 8.53
CA GLN A 92 -3.76 -5.57 9.12
C GLN A 92 -4.41 -4.46 8.29
N ARG A 93 -4.88 -3.41 8.96
CA ARG A 93 -5.17 -2.11 8.32
C ARG A 93 -4.45 -1.00 9.08
N GLN A 94 -3.44 -0.41 8.45
CA GLN A 94 -2.62 0.65 9.02
C GLN A 94 -2.83 1.94 8.22
N VAL A 95 -3.04 3.06 8.92
CA VAL A 95 -3.14 4.39 8.31
C VAL A 95 -1.87 5.16 8.66
N PHE A 96 -1.24 5.78 7.67
CA PHE A 96 -0.10 6.66 7.85
C PHE A 96 -0.55 8.07 7.51
N SER A 97 -0.66 8.92 8.53
CA SER A 97 -1.04 10.33 8.40
C SER A 97 -0.09 11.17 9.25
N PRO A 98 0.71 12.08 8.65
CA PRO A 98 1.76 12.82 9.35
C PRO A 98 1.28 13.50 10.63
N GLY A 99 2.07 13.35 11.69
CA GLY A 99 1.79 13.92 13.00
C GLY A 99 0.68 13.23 13.80
N GLN A 100 0.08 12.16 13.26
CA GLN A 100 -1.01 11.44 13.93
C GLN A 100 -0.57 10.07 14.43
N TRP A 101 -1.07 9.73 15.61
CA TRP A 101 -1.10 8.38 16.13
C TRP A 101 -2.28 7.62 15.53
N THR A 102 -2.03 6.40 15.11
CA THR A 102 -3.05 5.48 14.59
C THR A 102 -2.86 4.12 15.22
N TYR A 103 -3.98 3.40 15.36
CA TYR A 103 -4.05 2.12 16.07
C TYR A 103 -4.46 1.04 15.08
N SER A 104 -3.77 -0.09 15.09
CA SER A 104 -4.14 -1.25 14.28
C SER A 104 -3.88 -2.56 15.01
N ASP A 105 -4.73 -3.55 14.72
CA ASP A 105 -4.47 -4.93 15.08
C ASP A 105 -3.66 -5.58 13.96
N TYR A 106 -2.54 -6.20 14.33
CA TYR A 106 -1.71 -7.03 13.46
C TYR A 106 -1.96 -8.48 13.83
N LEU A 107 -2.76 -9.16 13.01
CA LEU A 107 -3.20 -10.52 13.26
C LEU A 107 -2.32 -11.49 12.47
N THR A 108 -1.74 -12.46 13.17
CA THR A 108 -1.02 -13.60 12.60
C THR A 108 -1.61 -14.90 13.13
N ALA A 109 -1.12 -16.04 12.62
CA ALA A 109 -1.45 -17.35 13.17
C ALA A 109 -1.07 -17.53 14.65
N GLN A 110 -0.13 -16.73 15.18
CA GLN A 110 0.32 -16.81 16.57
C GLN A 110 -0.50 -15.93 17.52
N GLY A 111 -1.27 -14.96 17.01
CA GLY A 111 -2.10 -14.08 17.81
C GLY A 111 -2.26 -12.69 17.24
N ILE A 112 -2.79 -11.80 18.07
CA ILE A 112 -3.03 -10.38 17.74
C ILE A 112 -1.99 -9.53 18.46
N PHE A 113 -1.28 -8.70 17.70
CA PHE A 113 -0.40 -7.67 18.22
C PHE A 113 -1.05 -6.31 18.04
N LYS A 114 -1.25 -5.57 19.14
CA LYS A 114 -1.80 -4.21 19.09
C LYS A 114 -0.68 -3.23 18.78
N MET A 115 -0.75 -2.63 17.60
CA MET A 115 0.22 -1.65 17.12
C MET A 115 -0.32 -0.23 17.31
N ASN A 116 0.54 0.67 17.80
CA ASN A 116 0.34 2.10 17.64
C ASN A 116 1.45 2.63 16.75
N VAL A 117 1.10 3.47 15.79
CA VAL A 117 2.05 4.04 14.83
C VAL A 117 1.91 5.55 14.84
N LEU A 118 3.02 6.24 15.11
CA LEU A 118 3.15 7.68 14.89
C LEU A 118 3.82 7.90 13.54
N THR A 119 3.10 8.48 12.58
CA THR A 119 3.71 8.86 11.30
C THR A 119 4.48 10.16 11.49
N THR A 120 5.79 10.13 11.39
CA THR A 120 6.66 11.29 11.57
C THR A 120 6.97 12.01 10.26
N GLY A 121 6.81 11.33 9.12
CA GLY A 121 6.95 11.90 7.78
C GLY A 121 6.20 11.10 6.72
N LEU A 122 5.71 11.80 5.71
CA LEU A 122 5.11 11.20 4.51
C LEU A 122 5.48 12.07 3.32
N ASP A 123 6.29 11.52 2.41
CA ASP A 123 6.62 12.15 1.13
C ASP A 123 6.04 11.31 -0.01
N ILE A 124 5.20 11.94 -0.82
CA ILE A 124 4.63 11.33 -2.02
C ILE A 124 5.06 12.18 -3.21
N GLY A 125 6.01 11.63 -3.97
CA GLY A 125 6.52 12.21 -5.20
C GLY A 125 6.08 11.44 -6.43
N VAL A 126 6.67 11.81 -7.55
CA VAL A 126 6.51 11.12 -8.84
C VAL A 126 7.86 10.58 -9.26
N THR A 127 7.89 9.39 -9.85
CA THR A 127 9.11 8.81 -10.40
C THR A 127 9.71 9.68 -11.51
N GLY A 128 11.03 9.83 -11.50
CA GLY A 128 11.78 10.61 -12.49
C GLY A 128 11.88 9.97 -13.88
N ASP A 129 11.26 8.82 -14.10
CA ASP A 129 11.26 8.09 -15.38
C ASP A 129 10.22 8.61 -16.39
N GLY A 130 9.45 9.63 -16.01
CA GLY A 130 8.43 10.25 -16.86
C GLY A 130 7.12 9.46 -16.96
N ALA A 131 6.99 8.32 -16.27
CA ALA A 131 5.78 7.49 -16.28
C ALA A 131 4.64 8.06 -15.41
N GLY A 132 4.92 9.06 -14.58
CA GLY A 132 3.91 9.67 -13.71
C GLY A 132 3.49 8.77 -12.54
N LEU A 133 4.27 7.72 -12.23
CA LEU A 133 3.97 6.78 -11.16
C LEU A 133 4.43 7.33 -9.80
N PRO A 134 3.75 6.97 -8.70
CA PRO A 134 4.12 7.51 -7.40
C PRO A 134 5.45 6.94 -6.90
N GLN A 135 6.17 7.76 -6.13
CA GLN A 135 7.25 7.32 -5.25
C GLN A 135 6.88 7.73 -3.83
N ILE A 136 6.89 6.77 -2.91
CA ILE A 136 6.33 6.95 -1.57
C ILE A 136 7.45 6.72 -0.55
N ARG A 137 7.59 7.61 0.41
CA ARG A 137 8.41 7.44 1.61
C ARG A 137 7.55 7.71 2.83
N ILE A 138 7.56 6.78 3.78
CA ILE A 138 6.86 6.88 5.05
C ILE A 138 7.88 6.73 6.16
N ASP A 139 7.99 7.72 7.02
CA ASP A 139 8.77 7.66 8.25
C ASP A 139 7.81 7.56 9.44
N TYR A 140 8.05 6.58 10.33
CA TYR A 140 7.16 6.34 11.46
C TYR A 140 7.85 5.71 12.67
N GLU A 141 7.27 5.94 13.84
CA GLU A 141 7.64 5.26 15.08
C GLU A 141 6.58 4.19 15.41
N LEU A 142 7.05 3.03 15.88
CA LEU A 142 6.20 1.89 16.20
C LEU A 142 6.20 1.62 17.70
N GLU A 143 5.00 1.48 18.26
CA GLU A 143 4.75 0.91 19.57
C GLU A 143 3.96 -0.39 19.44
N ILE A 144 4.30 -1.37 20.28
CA ILE A 144 3.52 -2.60 20.44
C ILE A 144 3.19 -2.74 21.92
N GLY A 145 1.91 -2.93 22.24
CA GLY A 145 1.47 -3.05 23.63
C GLY A 145 1.79 -1.81 24.49
N GLY A 146 1.85 -0.62 23.87
CA GLY A 146 2.19 0.64 24.54
C GLY A 146 3.67 0.78 24.92
N GLN A 147 4.55 -0.04 24.34
CA GLN A 147 6.00 0.09 24.47
C GLN A 147 6.61 0.43 23.11
N TRP A 148 7.45 1.46 23.08
CA TRP A 148 8.18 1.86 21.88
C TRP A 148 9.12 0.73 21.42
N GLN A 149 9.10 0.43 20.13
CA GLN A 149 9.85 -0.68 19.52
C GLN A 149 10.92 -0.20 18.54
N SER A 150 10.56 0.72 17.64
CA SER A 150 11.49 1.15 16.58
C SER A 150 11.13 2.47 15.91
N LYS A 151 12.14 3.09 15.29
CA LYS A 151 11.96 4.04 14.18
C LYS A 151 12.06 3.29 12.87
N ASN A 152 11.20 3.61 11.93
CA ASN A 152 11.10 2.88 10.67
C ASN A 152 10.99 3.85 9.50
N THR A 153 11.58 3.48 8.37
CA THR A 153 11.31 4.09 7.07
C THR A 153 10.82 3.01 6.12
N LEU A 154 9.70 3.24 5.44
CA LEU A 154 9.22 2.44 4.33
C LEU A 154 9.28 3.27 3.04
N SER A 155 10.07 2.84 2.07
CA SER A 155 10.13 3.45 0.75
C SER A 155 9.55 2.49 -0.29
N VAL A 156 8.66 2.98 -1.14
CA VAL A 156 8.04 2.22 -2.23
C VAL A 156 8.21 2.99 -3.52
N THR A 157 8.93 2.40 -4.47
CA THR A 157 9.11 2.93 -5.81
C THR A 157 8.36 2.06 -6.80
N ILE A 158 7.53 2.67 -7.64
CA ILE A 158 6.70 2.00 -8.63
C ILE A 158 7.20 2.35 -10.03
N GLN A 159 7.53 1.33 -10.83
CA GLN A 159 8.02 1.50 -12.19
C GLN A 159 7.12 0.77 -13.16
N GLY A 160 6.87 1.39 -14.33
CA GLY A 160 6.14 0.74 -15.41
C GLY A 160 6.89 -0.51 -15.86
N ASP A 161 6.16 -1.60 -16.09
CA ASP A 161 6.75 -2.79 -16.67
C ASP A 161 7.23 -2.48 -18.10
N LYS A 162 8.54 -2.53 -18.34
CA LYS A 162 9.14 -2.35 -19.67
C LYS A 162 9.16 -3.65 -20.47
N SER A 163 8.22 -4.58 -20.23
CA SER A 163 8.00 -5.77 -21.05
C SER A 163 7.21 -5.43 -22.34
N ASN A 164 7.73 -4.50 -23.14
CA ASN A 164 7.36 -4.36 -24.56
C ASN A 164 8.50 -3.66 -25.32
N GLY A 165 9.61 -4.37 -25.46
CA GLY A 165 10.62 -4.12 -26.49
C GLY A 165 10.73 -5.38 -27.32
N HIS A 166 10.31 -5.30 -28.59
CA HIS A 166 10.46 -6.33 -29.61
C HIS A 166 11.90 -6.80 -29.79
#